data_AF-A0A373FTC6-F1
#
_entry.id   AF-A0A373FTC6-F1
#
_cell.length_a   1.000
_cell.length_b   1.000
_cell.length_c   1.000
_cell.angle_alpha   90.00
_cell.angle_beta   90.00
_cell.angle_gamma   90.00
#
_symmetry.space_group_name_H-M   'P 1'
#
loop_
_entity.id
_entity.type
_entity.pdbx_description
1 polymer ?
#
loop_
_entity_poly.entity_id
_entity_poly.type
_entity_poly.pdbx_seq_one_letter_code
_entity_poly.pdbx_strand_id
1 'polypeptide(L)'
;MNVNVDILEVDETLSADSTNPVENKVVTARFNEVDASTLFNVNAEVSEDETSVRLSFQNKSGTEITAVDIPAGSGGGSGETVATKIVLNAAVDNAIIKEGGNARLTYTYDHQYTTGDEKGESTGQKADITVTIRRGTTTMYSQTVSDVSKGSYELDLSSYLLVGNTDIYVVATTTDPTTGKKQTRQAFTSVKVVSLSLTSSYNLAGAIAAGGYTLADTINIPYAVSGSGTKVVTLYLNGRQQNAHTITRSGTTNGSFSLSPSSLVTGRNTVQMVAEMELPPISC
;
A
#
# COMPACT_ATOMS: atom_id res chain seq x y z
N MET A 1 -27.64 39.65 17.41
CA MET A 1 -27.59 38.18 17.65
C MET A 1 -26.54 37.66 16.70
N ASN A 2 -25.32 37.35 17.19
CA ASN A 2 -24.30 36.71 16.37
C ASN A 2 -24.61 35.21 16.37
N VAL A 3 -25.04 34.68 15.23
CA VAL A 3 -25.13 33.23 15.03
C VAL A 3 -23.71 32.75 14.75
N ASN A 4 -23.07 32.14 15.73
CA ASN A 4 -21.82 31.42 15.52
C ASN A 4 -22.19 30.10 14.84
N VAL A 5 -21.97 30.02 13.53
CA VAL A 5 -22.08 28.76 12.80
C VAL A 5 -20.73 28.08 12.94
N ASP A 6 -20.65 27.00 13.73
CA ASP A 6 -19.49 26.12 13.74
C ASP A 6 -19.38 25.51 12.34
N ILE A 7 -18.36 25.94 11.59
CA ILE A 7 -17.97 25.27 10.36
C ILE A 7 -17.28 23.99 10.81
N LEU A 8 -17.97 22.86 10.70
CA LEU A 8 -17.38 21.54 10.93
C LEU A 8 -16.25 21.34 9.90
N GLU A 9 -15.00 21.38 10.37
CA GLU A 9 -13.85 21.06 9.51
C GLU A 9 -13.87 19.56 9.19
N VAL A 10 -14.09 19.24 7.92
CA VAL A 10 -14.19 17.87 7.41
C VAL A 10 -12.92 17.47 6.66
N ASP A 11 -12.59 16.18 6.66
CA ASP A 11 -11.41 15.66 5.98
C ASP A 11 -11.55 15.72 4.44
N GLU A 12 -10.60 16.40 3.79
CA GLU A 12 -10.53 16.52 2.32
C GLU A 12 -9.87 15.30 1.65
N THR A 13 -9.31 14.35 2.42
CA THR A 13 -8.68 13.17 1.82
C THR A 13 -9.69 12.17 1.29
N LEU A 14 -9.37 11.58 0.14
CA LEU A 14 -10.10 10.46 -0.44
C LEU A 14 -9.70 9.17 0.28
N SER A 15 -10.32 8.92 1.43
CA SER A 15 -10.05 7.78 2.31
C SER A 15 -11.36 7.18 2.84
N ALA A 16 -11.33 5.87 3.13
CA ALA A 16 -12.45 5.16 3.77
C ALA A 16 -12.74 5.70 5.17
N ASP A 17 -11.72 6.26 5.82
CA ASP A 17 -11.77 6.84 7.16
C ASP A 17 -12.06 8.35 7.14
N SER A 18 -12.38 8.92 5.97
CA SER A 18 -12.68 10.34 5.85
C SER A 18 -13.88 10.72 6.73
N THR A 19 -13.70 11.78 7.52
CA THR A 19 -14.77 12.37 8.33
C THR A 19 -15.74 13.22 7.52
N ASN A 20 -15.55 13.33 6.19
CA ASN A 20 -16.49 13.96 5.27
C ASN A 20 -17.49 12.91 4.73
N PRO A 21 -18.72 12.84 5.29
CA PRO A 21 -19.70 11.80 4.92
C PRO A 21 -20.36 12.05 3.57
N VAL A 22 -20.26 13.25 2.99
CA VAL A 22 -21.05 13.64 1.82
C VAL A 22 -20.34 13.28 0.50
N GLU A 23 -19.01 13.23 0.48
CA GLU A 23 -18.26 13.05 -0.77
C GLU A 23 -17.14 12.01 -0.67
N ASN A 24 -16.15 12.21 0.18
CA ASN A 24 -14.92 11.41 0.13
C ASN A 24 -15.09 9.96 0.61
N LYS A 25 -15.87 9.74 1.68
CA LYS A 25 -16.14 8.39 2.18
C LYS A 25 -16.97 7.57 1.17
N VAL A 26 -17.99 8.19 0.58
CA VAL A 26 -18.87 7.54 -0.40
C VAL A 26 -18.11 7.26 -1.70
N VAL A 27 -17.32 8.21 -2.19
CA VAL A 27 -16.49 8.03 -3.40
C VAL A 27 -15.44 6.94 -3.17
N THR A 28 -14.79 6.90 -1.99
CA THR A 28 -13.83 5.83 -1.68
C THR A 28 -14.52 4.47 -1.64
N ALA A 29 -15.71 4.37 -1.03
CA ALA A 29 -16.46 3.11 -1.01
C ALA A 29 -16.84 2.65 -2.43
N ARG A 30 -17.27 3.57 -3.30
CA ARG A 30 -17.57 3.27 -4.71
C ARG A 30 -16.32 2.89 -5.50
N PHE A 31 -15.19 3.54 -5.23
CA PHE A 31 -13.92 3.19 -5.85
C PHE A 31 -13.51 1.76 -5.48
N ASN A 32 -13.62 1.39 -4.20
CA ASN A 32 -13.31 0.03 -3.74
C ASN A 32 -14.27 -1.02 -4.34
N GLU A 33 -15.56 -0.71 -4.48
CA GLU A 33 -16.54 -1.58 -5.14
C GLU A 33 -16.20 -1.81 -6.62
N VAL A 34 -15.81 -0.73 -7.33
CA VAL A 34 -15.38 -0.81 -8.73
C VAL A 34 -14.08 -1.60 -8.86
N ASP A 35 -13.08 -1.36 -8.02
CA ASP A 35 -11.80 -2.07 -8.06
C ASP A 35 -12.00 -3.57 -7.77
N ALA A 36 -12.86 -3.90 -6.81
CA ALA A 36 -13.23 -5.29 -6.50
C ALA A 36 -13.97 -5.99 -7.65
N SER A 37 -14.67 -5.25 -8.51
CA SER A 37 -15.45 -5.77 -9.64
C SER A 37 -14.71 -5.71 -10.98
N THR A 38 -13.53 -5.09 -11.03
CA THR A 38 -12.79 -4.89 -12.28
C THR A 38 -11.97 -6.12 -12.61
N LEU A 39 -12.14 -6.64 -13.83
CA LEU A 39 -11.34 -7.77 -14.33
C LEU A 39 -9.86 -7.37 -14.42
N PHE A 40 -9.02 -8.16 -13.76
CA PHE A 40 -7.57 -7.98 -13.75
C PHE A 40 -6.84 -9.15 -14.39
N ASN A 41 -7.30 -10.37 -14.12
CA ASN A 41 -6.65 -11.60 -14.58
C ASN A 41 -7.69 -12.68 -14.93
N VAL A 42 -7.34 -13.54 -15.88
CA VAL A 42 -8.11 -14.74 -16.22
C VAL A 42 -7.23 -15.95 -15.96
N ASN A 43 -7.67 -16.86 -15.10
CA ASN A 43 -6.95 -18.08 -14.77
C ASN A 43 -7.73 -19.29 -15.30
N ALA A 44 -7.02 -20.24 -15.90
CA ALA A 44 -7.59 -21.47 -16.42
C ALA A 44 -6.99 -22.65 -15.65
N GLU A 45 -7.83 -23.44 -15.01
CA GLU A 45 -7.40 -24.61 -14.24
C GLU A 45 -8.22 -25.83 -14.64
N VAL A 46 -7.52 -26.93 -14.90
CA VAL A 46 -8.15 -28.22 -15.20
C VAL A 46 -8.56 -28.88 -13.89
N SER A 47 -9.77 -29.44 -13.85
CA SER A 47 -10.29 -30.16 -12.69
C SER A 47 -9.42 -31.37 -12.34
N GLU A 48 -9.49 -31.83 -11.09
CA GLU A 48 -8.67 -32.96 -10.62
C GLU A 48 -8.92 -34.25 -11.39
N ASP A 49 -10.16 -34.46 -11.84
CA ASP A 49 -10.58 -35.58 -12.67
C ASP A 49 -10.39 -35.33 -14.18
N GLU A 50 -9.84 -34.18 -14.55
CA GLU A 50 -9.58 -33.72 -15.92
C GLU A 50 -10.81 -33.66 -16.84
N THR A 51 -12.02 -33.68 -16.27
CA THR A 51 -13.27 -33.66 -17.03
C THR A 51 -13.75 -32.25 -17.37
N SER A 52 -13.17 -31.21 -16.77
CA SER A 52 -13.57 -29.82 -16.98
C SER A 52 -12.41 -28.85 -16.82
N VAL A 53 -12.56 -27.66 -17.42
CA VAL A 53 -11.66 -26.53 -17.25
C VAL A 53 -12.43 -25.40 -16.60
N ARG A 54 -11.99 -24.97 -15.42
CA ARG A 54 -12.51 -23.78 -14.73
C ARG A 54 -11.78 -22.55 -15.23
N LEU A 55 -12.52 -21.67 -15.89
CA LEU A 55 -12.06 -20.31 -16.20
C LEU A 55 -12.51 -19.38 -15.08
N SER A 56 -11.58 -18.90 -14.26
CA SER A 56 -11.85 -17.92 -13.21
C SER A 56 -11.38 -16.52 -13.61
N PHE A 57 -12.25 -15.55 -13.39
CA PHE A 57 -12.03 -14.13 -13.67
C PHE A 57 -11.76 -13.44 -12.34
N GLN A 58 -10.57 -12.89 -12.17
CA GLN A 58 -10.08 -12.39 -10.89
C GLN A 58 -9.86 -10.88 -10.94
N ASN A 59 -10.12 -10.22 -9.82
CA ASN A 59 -9.81 -8.82 -9.62
C ASN A 59 -8.33 -8.61 -9.24
N LYS A 60 -7.95 -7.35 -9.01
CA LYS A 60 -6.58 -6.94 -8.70
C LYS A 60 -6.03 -7.56 -7.40
N SER A 61 -6.90 -7.90 -6.46
CA SER A 61 -6.57 -8.61 -5.21
C SER A 61 -6.53 -10.15 -5.38
N GLY A 62 -6.71 -10.66 -6.59
CA GLY A 62 -6.76 -12.11 -6.86
C GLY A 62 -8.07 -12.79 -6.44
N THR A 63 -9.08 -12.04 -5.98
CA THR A 63 -10.39 -12.60 -5.64
C THR A 63 -11.16 -12.94 -6.92
N GLU A 64 -11.78 -14.12 -6.96
CA GLU A 64 -12.66 -14.52 -8.06
C GLU A 64 -13.91 -13.63 -8.10
N ILE A 65 -14.08 -12.90 -9.21
CA ILE A 65 -15.27 -12.11 -9.53
C ILE A 65 -16.37 -13.05 -10.03
N THR A 66 -15.99 -13.99 -10.91
CA THR A 66 -16.87 -15.00 -11.49
C THR A 66 -16.05 -16.15 -12.07
N ALA A 67 -16.68 -17.29 -12.30
CA ALA A 67 -16.07 -18.43 -12.99
C ALA A 67 -17.06 -19.19 -13.85
N VAL A 68 -16.52 -19.89 -14.84
CA VAL A 68 -17.27 -20.81 -15.71
C VAL A 68 -16.51 -22.12 -15.82
N ASP A 69 -17.19 -23.23 -15.56
CA ASP A 69 -16.67 -24.57 -15.80
C ASP A 69 -17.07 -25.02 -17.20
N ILE A 70 -16.07 -25.30 -18.04
CA ILE A 70 -16.26 -25.79 -19.41
C ILE A 70 -15.95 -27.28 -19.41
N PRO A 71 -16.88 -28.16 -19.83
CA PRO A 71 -16.57 -29.58 -20.00
C PRO A 71 -15.38 -29.74 -20.95
N ALA A 72 -14.37 -30.51 -20.53
CA ALA A 72 -13.28 -30.91 -21.39
C ALA A 72 -13.90 -31.79 -22.50
N GLY A 73 -13.91 -31.29 -23.73
CA GLY A 73 -14.59 -31.98 -24.83
C GLY A 73 -14.06 -33.40 -25.02
N SER A 74 -14.96 -34.39 -25.11
CA SER A 74 -14.67 -35.77 -25.48
C SER A 74 -14.35 -35.93 -26.98
N GLY A 75 -13.51 -35.04 -27.50
CA GLY A 75 -13.09 -35.03 -28.89
C GLY A 75 -12.23 -36.25 -29.18
N GLY A 76 -12.81 -37.25 -29.86
CA GLY A 76 -12.10 -38.41 -30.37
C GLY A 76 -10.89 -38.00 -31.23
N GLY A 77 -9.72 -38.05 -30.62
CA GLY A 77 -8.43 -37.77 -31.21
C GLY A 77 -7.37 -38.32 -30.28
N SER A 78 -6.66 -39.34 -30.75
CA SER A 78 -5.63 -40.11 -30.03
C SER A 78 -4.38 -39.28 -29.72
N GLY A 79 -4.51 -38.23 -28.91
CA GLY A 79 -3.39 -37.41 -28.46
C GLY A 79 -3.73 -36.75 -27.12
N GLU A 80 -2.95 -37.11 -26.10
CA GLU A 80 -2.96 -36.50 -24.77
C GLU A 80 -2.80 -34.98 -24.91
N THR A 81 -3.88 -34.21 -24.69
CA THR A 81 -3.80 -32.75 -24.77
C THR A 81 -3.12 -32.22 -23.52
N VAL A 82 -1.83 -31.95 -23.64
CA VAL A 82 -1.01 -31.34 -22.60
C VAL A 82 -1.33 -29.85 -22.52
N ALA A 83 -2.02 -29.44 -21.45
CA ALA A 83 -2.34 -28.05 -21.17
C ALA A 83 -1.24 -27.40 -20.31
N THR A 84 -1.06 -26.09 -20.47
CA THR A 84 0.00 -25.33 -19.80
C THR A 84 -0.52 -24.00 -19.26
N LYS A 85 0.19 -23.43 -18.27
CA LYS A 85 -0.09 -22.09 -17.72
C LYS A 85 1.18 -21.34 -17.35
N ILE A 86 1.07 -20.02 -17.30
CA ILE A 86 2.07 -19.15 -16.65
C ILE A 86 1.75 -19.03 -15.16
N VAL A 87 2.74 -19.33 -14.32
CA VAL A 87 2.75 -19.01 -12.89
C VAL A 87 3.63 -17.77 -12.69
N LEU A 88 3.01 -16.67 -12.24
CA LEU A 88 3.66 -15.39 -12.03
C LEU A 88 3.25 -14.81 -10.69
N ASN A 89 4.23 -14.46 -9.85
CA ASN A 89 4.00 -13.77 -8.58
C ASN A 89 4.84 -12.50 -8.53
N ALA A 90 4.35 -11.50 -7.79
CA ALA A 90 5.05 -10.26 -7.51
C ALA A 90 4.81 -9.88 -6.05
N ALA A 91 5.87 -9.54 -5.33
CA ALA A 91 5.80 -9.10 -3.94
C ALA A 91 6.84 -8.01 -3.69
N VAL A 92 6.58 -7.18 -2.68
CA VAL A 92 7.55 -6.22 -2.17
C VAL A 92 7.95 -6.60 -0.75
N ASP A 93 9.22 -6.39 -0.42
CA ASP A 93 9.72 -6.62 0.93
C ASP A 93 9.06 -5.72 1.98
N ASN A 94 8.71 -4.49 1.60
CA ASN A 94 8.04 -3.50 2.43
C ASN A 94 6.89 -2.82 1.67
N ALA A 95 5.66 -3.17 2.02
CA ALA A 95 4.46 -2.56 1.42
C ALA A 95 4.21 -1.12 1.91
N ILE A 96 4.74 -0.76 3.09
CA ILE A 96 4.62 0.60 3.65
C ILE A 96 5.98 1.05 4.15
N ILE A 97 6.45 2.20 3.66
CA ILE A 97 7.74 2.79 4.03
C ILE A 97 7.60 4.27 4.37
N LYS A 98 8.59 4.82 5.10
CA LYS A 98 8.72 6.26 5.28
C LYS A 98 9.31 6.91 4.02
N GLU A 99 9.05 8.20 3.83
CA GLU A 99 9.69 9.00 2.79
C GLU A 99 11.22 8.88 2.86
N GLY A 100 11.84 8.61 1.71
CA GLY A 100 13.28 8.31 1.61
C GLY A 100 13.68 6.89 2.02
N GLY A 101 12.72 6.03 2.38
CA GLY A 101 12.94 4.60 2.58
C GLY A 101 13.09 3.83 1.27
N ASN A 102 13.39 2.54 1.40
CA ASN A 102 13.73 1.66 0.29
C ASN A 102 12.70 0.54 0.20
N ALA A 103 12.39 0.09 -1.01
CA ALA A 103 11.63 -1.15 -1.21
C ALA A 103 12.17 -1.89 -2.42
N ARG A 104 12.04 -3.22 -2.41
CA ARG A 104 12.48 -4.10 -3.48
C ARG A 104 11.31 -4.93 -3.96
N LEU A 105 11.10 -4.94 -5.28
CA LEU A 105 10.22 -5.90 -5.94
C LEU A 105 10.97 -7.22 -6.10
N THR A 106 10.34 -8.30 -5.70
CA THR A 106 10.70 -9.66 -6.08
C THR A 106 9.55 -10.25 -6.91
N TYR A 107 9.86 -10.76 -8.10
CA TYR A 107 8.88 -11.47 -8.92
C TYR A 107 9.41 -12.81 -9.39
N THR A 108 8.52 -13.80 -9.44
CA THR A 108 8.86 -15.17 -9.85
C THR A 108 8.10 -15.54 -11.11
N TYR A 109 8.76 -16.19 -12.05
CA TYR A 109 8.15 -16.70 -13.27
C TYR A 109 8.39 -18.22 -13.41
N ASP A 110 7.36 -18.93 -13.87
CA ASP A 110 7.45 -20.30 -14.36
C ASP A 110 6.34 -20.53 -15.41
N HIS A 111 6.59 -21.42 -16.37
CA HIS A 111 5.57 -21.90 -17.31
C HIS A 111 5.43 -23.41 -17.10
N GLN A 112 4.26 -23.83 -16.63
CA GLN A 112 4.05 -25.17 -16.07
C GLN A 112 3.01 -25.97 -16.85
N TYR A 113 3.16 -27.29 -16.85
CA TYR A 113 2.09 -28.21 -17.25
C TYR A 113 0.95 -28.19 -16.24
N THR A 114 -0.29 -28.30 -16.70
CA THR A 114 -1.49 -28.27 -15.85
C THR A 114 -2.20 -29.61 -15.73
N THR A 115 -1.82 -30.59 -16.55
CA THR A 115 -2.45 -31.91 -16.68
C THR A 115 -1.40 -33.01 -16.76
N GLY A 116 -1.82 -34.26 -16.57
CA GLY A 116 -0.97 -35.44 -16.69
C GLY A 116 0.09 -35.59 -15.59
N ASP A 117 1.02 -36.54 -15.79
CA ASP A 117 2.05 -36.90 -14.82
C ASP A 117 3.06 -35.77 -14.54
N GLU A 118 3.22 -34.83 -15.47
CA GLU A 118 4.12 -33.67 -15.36
C GLU A 118 3.43 -32.43 -14.75
N LYS A 119 2.20 -32.55 -14.24
CA LYS A 119 1.45 -31.42 -13.68
C LYS A 119 2.26 -30.67 -12.61
N GLY A 120 2.41 -29.36 -12.80
CA GLY A 120 3.20 -28.47 -11.93
C GLY A 120 4.68 -28.38 -12.31
N GLU A 121 5.18 -29.27 -13.16
CA GLU A 121 6.55 -29.22 -13.66
C GLU A 121 6.72 -28.14 -14.71
N SER A 122 7.94 -27.60 -14.78
CA SER A 122 8.28 -26.53 -15.73
C SER A 122 8.46 -27.10 -17.13
N THR A 123 7.79 -26.47 -18.08
CA THR A 123 7.98 -26.72 -19.53
C THR A 123 9.32 -26.21 -20.07
N GLY A 124 10.04 -25.36 -19.30
CA GLY A 124 11.24 -24.66 -19.75
C GLY A 124 10.98 -23.49 -20.71
N GLN A 125 9.71 -23.22 -21.04
CA GLN A 125 9.33 -22.11 -21.91
C GLN A 125 9.73 -20.76 -21.29
N LYS A 126 10.29 -19.88 -22.11
CA LYS A 126 10.71 -18.53 -21.73
C LYS A 126 9.63 -17.50 -22.07
N ALA A 127 9.59 -16.39 -21.34
CA ALA A 127 8.66 -15.28 -21.57
C ALA A 127 9.35 -13.94 -21.82
N ASP A 128 8.61 -13.03 -22.46
CA ASP A 128 8.82 -11.60 -22.34
C ASP A 128 8.16 -11.13 -21.04
N ILE A 129 8.92 -10.51 -20.14
CA ILE A 129 8.41 -9.94 -18.89
C ILE A 129 8.49 -8.42 -18.94
N THR A 130 7.35 -7.75 -18.76
CA THR A 130 7.26 -6.30 -18.65
C THR A 130 6.95 -5.90 -17.21
N VAL A 131 7.84 -5.11 -16.60
CA VAL A 131 7.62 -4.47 -15.29
C VAL A 131 7.22 -3.03 -15.51
N THR A 132 6.09 -2.60 -14.96
CA THR A 132 5.57 -1.24 -15.06
C THR A 132 5.32 -0.67 -13.66
N ILE A 133 5.90 0.50 -13.37
CA ILE A 133 5.71 1.23 -12.11
C ILE A 133 4.88 2.49 -12.40
N ARG A 134 3.77 2.65 -11.70
CA ARG A 134 2.82 3.76 -11.90
C ARG A 134 2.55 4.50 -10.60
N ARG A 135 2.28 5.79 -10.73
CA ARG A 135 1.73 6.63 -9.67
C ARG A 135 0.48 7.30 -10.22
N GLY A 136 -0.68 6.80 -9.80
CA GLY A 136 -1.95 7.13 -10.44
C GLY A 136 -1.90 6.81 -11.94
N THR A 137 -2.12 7.80 -12.79
CA THR A 137 -2.10 7.65 -14.25
C THR A 137 -0.71 7.79 -14.87
N THR A 138 0.30 8.23 -14.11
CA THR A 138 1.65 8.46 -14.62
C THR A 138 2.49 7.20 -14.53
N THR A 139 3.10 6.80 -15.65
CA THR A 139 4.09 5.70 -15.66
C THR A 139 5.48 6.25 -15.37
N MET A 140 6.08 5.82 -14.27
CA MET A 140 7.41 6.23 -13.83
C MET A 140 8.50 5.36 -14.45
N TYR A 141 8.18 4.09 -14.67
CA TYR A 141 9.10 3.09 -15.22
C TYR A 141 8.30 2.07 -16.03
N SER A 142 8.86 1.65 -17.16
CA SER A 142 8.37 0.51 -17.92
C SER A 142 9.53 -0.12 -18.67
N GLN A 143 9.81 -1.39 -18.40
CA GLN A 143 10.84 -2.15 -19.12
C GLN A 143 10.34 -3.55 -19.42
N THR A 144 10.61 -3.99 -20.64
CA THR A 144 10.45 -5.37 -21.07
C THR A 144 11.82 -6.05 -21.12
N VAL A 145 11.93 -7.21 -20.49
CA VAL A 145 13.05 -8.13 -20.59
C VAL A 145 12.57 -9.36 -21.35
N SER A 146 13.23 -9.69 -22.45
CA SER A 146 12.91 -10.84 -23.28
C SER A 146 13.66 -12.09 -22.84
N ASP A 147 13.17 -13.25 -23.27
CA ASP A 147 13.81 -14.56 -23.07
C ASP A 147 14.06 -14.92 -21.59
N VAL A 148 13.14 -14.53 -20.71
CA VAL A 148 13.23 -14.78 -19.27
C VAL A 148 12.86 -16.24 -18.97
N SER A 149 13.79 -16.96 -18.35
CA SER A 149 13.60 -18.35 -17.89
C SER A 149 12.89 -18.43 -16.54
N LYS A 150 12.46 -19.64 -16.14
CA LYS A 150 12.00 -19.91 -14.78
C LYS A 150 12.99 -19.36 -13.75
N GLY A 151 12.50 -18.63 -12.76
CA GLY A 151 13.36 -18.08 -11.71
C GLY A 151 12.70 -17.01 -10.85
N SER A 152 13.51 -16.45 -9.96
CA SER A 152 13.18 -15.29 -9.13
C SER A 152 14.05 -14.11 -9.55
N TYR A 153 13.44 -12.94 -9.65
CA TYR A 153 14.06 -11.72 -10.15
C TYR A 153 13.77 -10.57 -9.22
N GLU A 154 14.69 -9.62 -9.15
CA GLU A 154 14.60 -8.48 -8.26
C GLU A 154 14.76 -7.16 -9.01
N LEU A 155 14.00 -6.14 -8.57
CA LEU A 155 14.13 -4.77 -9.02
C LEU A 155 14.11 -3.84 -7.81
N ASP A 156 15.14 -3.01 -7.67
CA ASP A 156 15.15 -1.94 -6.67
C ASP A 156 14.15 -0.85 -7.08
N LEU A 157 13.20 -0.55 -6.20
CA LEU A 157 12.17 0.44 -6.46
C LEU A 157 12.55 1.83 -5.96
N SER A 158 13.61 1.97 -5.16
CA SER A 158 13.87 3.15 -4.33
C SER A 158 13.85 4.49 -5.09
N SER A 159 14.36 4.53 -6.32
CA SER A 159 14.37 5.73 -7.16
C SER A 159 13.01 6.15 -7.73
N TYR A 160 12.01 5.28 -7.63
CA TYR A 160 10.67 5.46 -8.19
C TYR A 160 9.61 5.75 -7.11
N LEU A 161 10.00 5.72 -5.84
CA LEU A 161 9.10 5.87 -4.70
C LEU A 161 9.01 7.34 -4.25
N LEU A 162 7.79 7.87 -4.22
CA LEU A 162 7.45 9.20 -3.72
C LEU A 162 6.26 9.08 -2.77
N VAL A 163 6.08 10.08 -1.90
CA VAL A 163 4.95 10.13 -0.96
C VAL A 163 3.62 9.84 -1.67
N GLY A 164 2.88 8.88 -1.11
CA GLY A 164 1.65 8.32 -1.68
C GLY A 164 1.79 6.86 -2.11
N ASN A 165 0.84 6.39 -2.91
CA ASN A 165 0.82 5.02 -3.43
C ASN A 165 1.56 4.93 -4.75
N THR A 166 2.37 3.89 -4.89
CA THR A 166 3.01 3.47 -6.14
C THR A 166 2.53 2.06 -6.47
N ASP A 167 1.93 1.90 -7.65
CA ASP A 167 1.44 0.63 -8.17
C ASP A 167 2.51 -0.03 -9.04
N ILE A 168 2.69 -1.35 -8.89
CA ILE A 168 3.66 -2.13 -9.64
C ILE A 168 2.94 -3.29 -10.33
N TYR A 169 3.13 -3.40 -11.63
CA TYR A 169 2.59 -4.46 -12.46
C TYR A 169 3.73 -5.27 -13.07
N VAL A 170 3.61 -6.58 -13.01
CA VAL A 170 4.51 -7.52 -13.71
C VAL A 170 3.66 -8.33 -14.68
N VAL A 171 3.97 -8.25 -15.97
CA VAL A 171 3.26 -8.97 -17.03
C VAL A 171 4.21 -9.93 -17.70
N ALA A 172 3.87 -11.21 -17.74
CA ALA A 172 4.60 -12.21 -18.49
C ALA A 172 3.77 -12.63 -19.71
N THR A 173 4.39 -12.64 -20.88
CA THR A 173 3.80 -13.12 -22.13
C THR A 173 4.72 -14.16 -22.75
N THR A 174 4.17 -15.32 -23.11
CA THR A 174 4.89 -16.36 -23.85
C THR A 174 3.98 -16.97 -24.91
N THR A 175 4.58 -17.70 -25.85
CA THR A 175 3.86 -18.62 -26.73
C THR A 175 3.90 -20.02 -26.11
N ASP A 176 2.75 -20.66 -25.98
CA ASP A 176 2.61 -22.03 -25.52
C ASP A 176 3.21 -22.99 -26.56
N PRO A 177 4.18 -23.86 -26.19
CA PRO A 177 4.83 -24.76 -27.13
C PRO A 177 3.90 -25.84 -27.68
N THR A 178 2.82 -26.21 -26.98
CA THR A 178 1.92 -27.29 -27.42
C THR A 178 0.84 -26.76 -28.36
N THR A 179 0.33 -25.55 -28.11
CA THR A 179 -0.78 -24.97 -28.88
C THR A 179 -0.34 -23.90 -29.89
N GLY A 180 0.87 -23.36 -29.76
CA GLY A 180 1.36 -22.22 -30.56
C GLY A 180 0.65 -20.89 -30.26
N LYS A 181 -0.23 -20.84 -29.25
CA LYS A 181 -0.99 -19.64 -28.88
C LYS A 181 -0.24 -18.80 -27.86
N LYS A 182 -0.45 -17.47 -27.89
CA LYS A 182 0.07 -16.58 -26.85
C LYS A 182 -0.69 -16.77 -25.55
N GLN A 183 0.04 -16.94 -24.46
CA GLN A 183 -0.44 -16.85 -23.09
C GLN A 183 0.08 -15.58 -22.44
N THR A 184 -0.72 -14.94 -21.60
CA THR A 184 -0.32 -13.75 -20.85
C THR A 184 -0.88 -13.82 -19.44
N ARG A 185 -0.04 -13.47 -18.47
CA ARG A 185 -0.38 -13.47 -17.05
C ARG A 185 0.16 -12.19 -16.44
N GLN A 186 -0.63 -11.58 -15.55
CA GLN A 186 -0.23 -10.38 -14.82
C GLN A 186 -0.25 -10.63 -13.32
N ALA A 187 0.72 -10.07 -12.61
CA ALA A 187 0.81 -9.97 -11.16
C ALA A 187 0.87 -8.50 -10.75
N PHE A 188 0.40 -8.20 -9.54
CA PHE A 188 0.31 -6.85 -9.00
C PHE A 188 0.85 -6.78 -7.57
N THR A 189 1.49 -5.65 -7.24
CA THR A 189 1.84 -5.27 -5.87
C THR A 189 1.93 -3.75 -5.76
N SER A 190 1.99 -3.19 -4.55
CA SER A 190 2.10 -1.75 -4.34
C SER A 190 2.96 -1.41 -3.13
N VAL A 191 3.49 -0.18 -3.16
CA VAL A 191 4.21 0.42 -2.04
C VAL A 191 3.54 1.75 -1.68
N LYS A 192 3.23 1.93 -0.39
CA LYS A 192 2.75 3.18 0.18
C LYS A 192 3.89 3.88 0.91
N VAL A 193 4.24 5.07 0.43
CA VAL A 193 5.24 5.93 1.07
C VAL A 193 4.53 6.96 1.94
N VAL A 194 4.82 6.97 3.23
CA VAL A 194 4.25 7.91 4.21
C VAL A 194 5.28 8.92 4.69
N SER A 195 4.85 10.15 4.98
CA SER A 195 5.69 11.17 5.60
C SER A 195 5.13 11.58 6.96
N LEU A 196 6.01 11.68 7.95
CA LEU A 196 5.69 12.20 9.29
C LEU A 196 6.84 13.08 9.75
N SER A 197 6.56 14.36 10.03
CA SER A 197 7.51 15.27 10.64
C SER A 197 6.87 15.99 11.83
N LEU A 198 7.69 16.27 12.84
CA LEU A 198 7.32 17.01 14.03
C LEU A 198 8.40 18.05 14.29
N THR A 199 7.98 19.30 14.47
CA THR A 199 8.86 20.41 14.82
C THR A 199 8.27 21.19 15.97
N SER A 200 9.12 21.88 16.73
CA SER A 200 8.72 22.79 17.79
C SER A 200 9.55 24.06 17.70
N SER A 201 8.88 25.21 17.78
CA SER A 201 9.52 26.52 17.86
C SER A 201 9.74 26.99 19.29
N TYR A 202 9.53 26.12 20.29
CA TYR A 202 9.64 26.49 21.69
C TYR A 202 11.06 26.96 22.03
N ASN A 203 11.15 28.19 22.54
CA ASN A 203 12.42 28.83 22.87
C ASN A 203 12.71 28.71 24.38
N LEU A 204 13.55 27.74 24.74
CA LEU A 204 14.01 27.53 26.11
C LEU A 204 14.77 28.74 26.70
N ALA A 205 15.50 29.47 25.88
CA ALA A 205 16.33 30.58 26.35
C ALA A 205 15.50 31.79 26.81
N GLY A 206 14.33 32.01 26.18
CA GLY A 206 13.46 33.14 26.51
C GLY A 206 12.96 33.11 27.95
N ALA A 207 12.56 31.94 28.44
CA ALA A 207 12.09 31.80 29.81
C ALA A 207 13.23 31.87 30.85
N ILE A 208 14.40 31.35 30.52
CA ILE A 208 15.58 31.46 31.39
C ILE A 208 16.00 32.93 31.52
N ALA A 209 16.01 33.68 30.42
CA ALA A 209 16.33 35.11 30.43
C ALA A 209 15.31 35.96 31.23
N ALA A 210 14.06 35.51 31.31
CA ALA A 210 13.00 36.16 32.09
C ALA A 210 13.00 35.79 33.60
N GLY A 211 13.97 35.00 34.07
CA GLY A 211 14.07 34.58 35.47
C GLY A 211 13.39 33.25 35.79
N GLY A 212 13.02 32.46 34.79
CA GLY A 212 12.35 31.16 34.93
C GLY A 212 10.84 31.25 34.98
N TYR A 213 10.19 30.15 35.37
CA TYR A 213 8.73 30.06 35.49
C TYR A 213 8.29 30.20 36.95
N THR A 214 7.28 31.04 37.18
CA THR A 214 6.56 31.17 38.44
C THR A 214 5.36 30.22 38.47
N LEU A 215 4.81 29.94 39.66
CA LEU A 215 3.66 29.02 39.81
C LEU A 215 2.37 29.52 39.12
N ALA A 216 2.29 30.80 38.78
CA ALA A 216 1.16 31.39 38.07
C ALA A 216 1.28 31.28 36.55
N ASP A 217 2.46 30.92 36.03
CA ASP A 217 2.70 30.86 34.59
C ASP A 217 2.04 29.63 33.96
N THR A 218 1.84 29.69 32.65
CA THR A 218 1.50 28.53 31.82
C THR A 218 2.56 28.39 30.74
N ILE A 219 3.17 27.21 30.69
CA ILE A 219 4.22 26.92 29.72
C ILE A 219 3.56 26.37 28.46
N ASN A 220 3.53 27.18 27.40
CA ASN A 220 2.99 26.78 26.11
C ASN A 220 4.11 26.29 25.19
N ILE A 221 4.05 25.02 24.84
CA ILE A 221 5.02 24.35 23.97
C ILE A 221 4.38 24.18 22.60
N PRO A 222 4.65 25.09 21.64
CA PRO A 222 4.10 24.98 20.30
C PRO A 222 4.73 23.81 19.55
N TYR A 223 3.94 23.20 18.68
CA TYR A 223 4.42 22.21 17.72
C TYR A 223 3.76 22.43 16.36
N ALA A 224 4.47 22.00 15.32
CA ALA A 224 3.91 21.79 14.00
C ALA A 224 4.15 20.32 13.62
N VAL A 225 3.07 19.58 13.37
CA VAL A 225 3.12 18.19 12.92
C VAL A 225 2.67 18.14 11.47
N SER A 226 3.42 17.47 10.60
CA SER A 226 3.06 17.27 9.20
C SER A 226 3.03 15.80 8.85
N GLY A 227 2.01 15.38 8.10
CA GLY A 227 1.93 14.03 7.56
C GLY A 227 0.53 13.66 7.08
N SER A 228 0.43 12.54 6.38
CA SER A 228 -0.85 11.96 5.92
C SER A 228 -1.55 11.15 7.01
N GLY A 229 -2.87 11.04 6.96
CA GLY A 229 -3.65 10.18 7.87
C GLY A 229 -3.66 10.66 9.32
N THR A 230 -4.17 9.79 10.21
CA THR A 230 -4.29 10.08 11.65
C THR A 230 -2.92 10.08 12.30
N LYS A 231 -2.61 11.20 12.95
CA LYS A 231 -1.38 11.42 13.69
C LYS A 231 -1.72 11.66 15.16
N VAL A 232 -0.91 11.15 16.07
CA VAL A 232 -1.01 11.43 17.49
C VAL A 232 0.27 12.12 17.92
N VAL A 233 0.17 13.33 18.47
CA VAL A 233 1.30 14.00 19.10
C VAL A 233 1.14 13.86 20.60
N THR A 234 2.17 13.34 21.27
CA THR A 234 2.15 13.08 22.71
C THR A 234 3.27 13.85 23.39
N LEU A 235 2.93 14.55 24.47
CA LEU A 235 3.89 15.24 25.33
C LEU A 235 4.26 14.37 26.54
N TYR A 236 5.55 14.22 26.76
CA TYR A 236 6.13 13.59 27.94
C TYR A 236 6.92 14.62 28.75
N LEU A 237 6.67 14.63 30.06
CA LEU A 237 7.45 15.38 31.04
C LEU A 237 8.15 14.38 31.96
N ASN A 238 9.47 14.44 32.00
CA ASN A 238 10.32 13.54 32.78
C ASN A 238 10.00 12.06 32.52
N GLY A 239 9.73 11.71 31.26
CA GLY A 239 9.38 10.36 30.82
C GLY A 239 7.93 9.93 31.11
N ARG A 240 7.11 10.79 31.74
CA ARG A 240 5.68 10.50 31.97
C ARG A 240 4.82 11.25 30.97
N GLN A 241 3.93 10.51 30.30
CA GLN A 241 2.94 11.08 29.40
C GLN A 241 2.05 12.08 30.15
N GLN A 242 1.85 13.25 29.55
CA GLN A 242 1.01 14.32 30.11
C GLN A 242 -0.30 14.42 29.33
N ASN A 243 -0.19 14.67 28.03
CA ASN A 243 -1.34 14.88 27.16
C ASN A 243 -1.00 14.38 25.75
N ALA A 244 -2.04 14.07 24.97
CA ALA A 244 -1.92 13.66 23.58
C ALA A 244 -3.00 14.37 22.76
N HIS A 245 -2.61 14.87 21.59
CA HIS A 245 -3.53 15.44 20.61
C HIS A 245 -3.60 14.52 19.40
N THR A 246 -4.83 14.17 19.00
CA THR A 246 -5.09 13.41 17.77
C THR A 246 -5.42 14.37 16.63
N ILE A 247 -4.71 14.26 15.52
CA ILE A 247 -4.85 15.07 14.32
C ILE A 247 -5.22 14.15 13.16
N THR A 248 -6.44 14.29 12.65
CA THR A 248 -6.94 13.51 11.50
C THR A 248 -6.68 14.20 10.15
N ARG A 249 -6.49 15.53 10.16
CA ARG A 249 -6.22 16.32 8.94
C ARG A 249 -4.87 15.97 8.34
N SER A 250 -4.83 15.78 7.02
CA SER A 250 -3.57 15.62 6.28
C SER A 250 -2.85 16.96 6.05
N GLY A 251 -1.52 16.91 5.91
CA GLY A 251 -0.69 18.10 5.78
C GLY A 251 -0.17 18.59 7.13
N THR A 252 0.12 19.89 7.25
CA THR A 252 0.70 20.49 8.47
C THR A 252 -0.40 21.03 9.39
N THR A 253 -0.34 20.65 10.67
CA THR A 253 -1.19 21.17 11.74
C THR A 253 -0.34 21.76 12.83
N ASN A 254 -0.64 23.00 13.21
CA ASN A 254 -0.02 23.66 14.34
C ASN A 254 -0.86 23.42 15.60
N GLY A 255 -0.20 23.22 16.73
CA GLY A 255 -0.85 23.12 18.02
C GLY A 255 0.10 23.51 19.14
N SER A 256 -0.37 23.38 20.37
CA SER A 256 0.46 23.62 21.55
C SER A 256 0.00 22.77 22.71
N PHE A 257 0.94 22.28 23.51
CA PHE A 257 0.63 21.75 24.83
C PHE A 257 0.84 22.83 25.89
N SER A 258 -0.04 22.85 26.88
CA SER A 258 0.11 23.68 28.07
C SER A 258 0.56 22.81 29.24
N LEU A 259 1.66 23.21 29.88
CA LEU A 259 2.13 22.61 31.13
C LEU A 259 2.00 23.64 32.26
N SER A 260 1.53 23.19 33.42
CA SER A 260 1.61 23.99 34.64
C SER A 260 3.02 23.86 35.23
N PRO A 261 3.66 24.94 35.68
CA PRO A 261 4.92 24.91 36.41
C PRO A 261 4.87 24.04 37.68
N SER A 262 3.68 23.83 38.25
CA SER A 262 3.47 22.90 39.37
C SER A 262 3.76 21.43 39.02
N SER A 263 3.72 21.07 37.73
CA SER A 263 4.09 19.73 37.25
C SER A 263 5.61 19.52 37.13
N LEU A 264 6.40 20.60 37.25
CA LEU A 264 7.85 20.55 37.16
C LEU A 264 8.46 20.23 38.53
N VAL A 265 9.53 19.43 38.52
CA VAL A 265 10.36 19.26 39.72
C VAL A 265 11.38 20.39 39.82
N THR A 266 11.82 20.71 41.03
CA THR A 266 12.95 21.65 41.21
C THR A 266 14.20 21.10 40.52
N GLY A 267 14.83 21.94 39.69
CA GLY A 267 16.02 21.57 38.93
C GLY A 267 15.71 21.19 37.48
N ARG A 268 16.44 20.20 36.95
CA ARG A 268 16.36 19.83 35.54
C ARG A 268 15.07 19.06 35.26
N ASN A 269 14.32 19.55 34.27
CA ASN A 269 13.18 18.84 33.70
C ASN A 269 13.49 18.50 32.24
N THR A 270 12.99 17.35 31.78
CA THR A 270 13.07 16.94 30.39
C THR A 270 11.68 16.94 29.79
N VAL A 271 11.51 17.66 28.70
CA VAL A 271 10.29 17.63 27.90
C VAL A 271 10.59 16.95 26.58
N GLN A 272 9.77 15.96 26.23
CA GLN A 272 9.86 15.24 24.97
C GLN A 272 8.50 15.27 24.28
N MET A 273 8.50 15.51 22.97
CA MET A 273 7.32 15.32 22.14
C MET A 273 7.58 14.19 21.15
N VAL A 274 6.57 13.34 20.98
CA VAL A 274 6.61 12.22 20.04
C VAL A 274 5.41 12.38 19.11
N ALA A 275 5.63 12.23 17.82
CA ALA A 275 4.55 12.08 16.85
C ALA A 275 4.52 10.64 16.36
N GLU A 276 3.33 10.06 16.37
CA GLU A 276 3.04 8.72 15.85
C GLU A 276 2.00 8.87 14.75
N MET A 277 2.02 7.95 13.78
CA MET A 277 1.03 7.87 12.72
C MET A 277 0.43 6.48 12.74
N GLU A 278 -0.90 6.42 12.68
CA GLU A 278 -1.60 5.16 12.51
C GLU A 278 -1.60 4.79 11.03
N LEU A 279 -1.12 3.59 10.73
CA LEU A 279 -1.15 3.05 9.37
C LEU A 279 -2.41 2.21 9.21
N PRO A 280 -3.14 2.36 8.08
CA PRO A 280 -4.27 1.48 7.81
C PRO A 280 -3.79 0.03 7.72
N PRO A 281 -4.64 -0.95 8.09
CA PRO A 281 -4.30 -2.35 7.98
C PRO A 281 -3.94 -2.71 6.52
N ILE A 282 -2.92 -3.55 6.37
CA ILE A 282 -2.52 -4.07 5.05
C ILE A 282 -3.67 -4.97 4.56
N SER A 283 -4.39 -4.54 3.53
CA SER A 283 -5.30 -5.43 2.81
C SER A 283 -4.44 -6.37 1.96
N CYS A 284 -4.23 -7.58 2.47
CA CYS A 284 -3.68 -8.69 1.69
C CYS A 284 -4.65 -9.13 0.60
#